data_AF-A0A552II99-F1
#
_entry.id   AF-A0A552II99-F1
#
_cell.length_a   1.000
_cell.length_b   1.000
_cell.length_c   1.000
_cell.angle_alpha   90.00
_cell.angle_beta   90.00
_cell.angle_gamma   90.00
#
_symmetry.space_group_name_H-M   'P 1'
#
loop_
_entity.id
_entity.type
_entity.pdbx_description
1 polymer ?
#
loop_
_entity_poly.entity_id
_entity_poly.type
_entity_poly.pdbx_seq_one_letter_code
_entity_poly.pdbx_strand_id
1 'polypeptide(L)'
;MKKFPREPMRPDKEPGAEVEIWQPRWNCFCCHDSGIVHHHLAALVIDGYDYNRDKLPRCHNPGCTAGGHFDGEVLAPSVDYRLTAEVCQELDAIERKNWRDYVQQRRLAIEIDLSTIGNQRTSTEEMEARQKHQIVLGKLNGLC
;
A
#
# COMPACT_ATOMS: atom_id res chain seq x y z
N MET A 1 -0.08 5.92 -34.73
CA MET A 1 0.70 5.70 -33.50
C MET A 1 1.16 4.26 -33.45
N LYS A 2 2.45 4.01 -33.20
CA LYS A 2 2.99 2.66 -32.99
C LYS A 2 2.44 2.14 -31.66
N LYS A 3 1.71 1.02 -31.67
CA LYS A 3 1.27 0.34 -30.44
C LYS A 3 2.34 -0.65 -30.00
N PHE A 4 2.64 -0.68 -28.71
CA PHE A 4 3.53 -1.68 -28.14
C PHE A 4 2.77 -2.99 -27.91
N PRO A 5 3.45 -4.15 -28.04
CA PRO A 5 2.88 -5.42 -27.64
C PRO A 5 2.57 -5.42 -26.14
N ARG A 6 1.63 -6.28 -25.74
CA ARG A 6 1.26 -6.43 -24.34
C ARG A 6 2.38 -7.17 -23.60
N GLU A 7 2.89 -6.54 -22.54
CA GLU A 7 3.75 -7.22 -21.56
C GLU A 7 2.98 -8.35 -20.87
N PRO A 8 3.64 -9.44 -20.48
CA PRO A 8 3.03 -10.52 -19.71
C PRO A 8 2.38 -9.97 -18.44
N MET A 9 1.30 -10.64 -18.02
CA MET A 9 0.61 -10.30 -16.79
C MET A 9 1.57 -10.46 -15.61
N ARG A 10 1.49 -9.56 -14.63
CA ARG A 10 2.34 -9.66 -13.45
C ARG A 10 2.01 -10.96 -12.70
N PRO A 11 3.01 -11.69 -12.17
CA PRO A 11 2.78 -12.94 -11.44
C PRO A 11 1.78 -12.80 -10.29
N ASP A 12 1.81 -11.67 -9.57
CA ASP A 12 0.87 -11.36 -8.46
C ASP A 12 -0.58 -11.10 -8.91
N LYS A 13 -0.84 -11.11 -10.22
CA LYS A 13 -2.16 -10.92 -10.85
C LYS A 13 -2.64 -12.15 -11.61
N GLU A 14 -1.88 -13.25 -11.57
CA GLU A 14 -2.33 -14.50 -12.15
C GLU A 14 -3.50 -15.09 -11.32
N PRO A 15 -4.53 -15.67 -11.97
CA PRO A 15 -5.62 -16.32 -11.26
C PRO A 15 -5.10 -17.43 -10.34
N GLY A 16 -5.35 -17.33 -9.04
CA GLY A 16 -4.89 -18.29 -8.03
C GLY A 16 -3.52 -17.98 -7.41
N ALA A 17 -2.88 -16.86 -7.77
CA ALA A 17 -1.67 -16.40 -7.09
C ALA A 17 -1.98 -15.96 -5.65
N GLU A 18 -1.21 -16.44 -4.68
CA GLU A 18 -1.27 -15.93 -3.31
C GLU A 18 -0.75 -14.49 -3.27
N VAL A 19 -1.60 -13.56 -2.84
CA VAL A 19 -1.23 -12.15 -2.69
C VAL A 19 -0.59 -11.98 -1.31
N GLU A 20 0.73 -12.00 -1.26
CA GLU A 20 1.46 -11.62 -0.04
C GLU A 20 1.23 -10.13 0.26
N ILE A 21 0.82 -9.82 1.48
CA ILE A 21 0.71 -8.43 1.92
C ILE A 21 2.11 -7.94 2.21
N TRP A 22 2.60 -7.05 1.36
CA TRP A 22 3.88 -6.38 1.55
C TRP A 22 3.98 -5.74 2.94
N GLN A 23 5.10 -6.00 3.64
CA GLN A 23 5.41 -5.41 4.92
C GLN A 23 6.73 -4.62 4.85
N PRO A 24 6.77 -3.36 5.30
CA PRO A 24 7.96 -2.55 5.37
C PRO A 24 8.92 -3.13 6.40
N ARG A 25 10.22 -2.93 6.14
CA ARG A 25 11.30 -3.24 7.09
C ARG A 25 11.87 -1.98 7.72
N TRP A 26 11.01 -0.98 7.95
CA TRP A 26 11.47 0.30 8.46
C TRP A 26 11.96 0.19 9.91
N ASN A 27 13.13 0.77 10.18
CA ASN A 27 13.64 0.88 11.54
C ASN A 27 12.88 1.97 12.30
N CYS A 28 12.58 3.08 11.63
CA CYS A 28 11.83 4.21 12.15
C CYS A 28 10.57 4.44 11.32
N PHE A 29 9.41 4.22 11.93
CA PHE A 29 8.11 4.36 11.28
C PHE A 29 7.69 5.82 11.14
N CYS A 30 8.06 6.71 12.06
CA CYS A 30 7.64 8.12 11.92
C CYS A 30 8.26 8.83 10.71
N CYS A 31 9.40 8.35 10.20
CA CYS A 31 10.06 8.90 9.02
C CYS A 31 10.24 7.90 7.87
N HIS A 32 9.82 6.65 8.01
CA HIS A 32 10.04 5.56 7.05
C HIS A 32 11.51 5.44 6.61
N ASP A 33 12.43 5.60 7.56
CA ASP A 33 13.89 5.65 7.35
C ASP A 33 14.38 6.74 6.38
N SER A 34 13.57 7.75 6.08
CA SER A 34 14.01 8.92 5.30
C SER A 34 14.79 9.93 6.14
N GLY A 35 14.50 9.99 7.45
CA GLY A 35 15.01 11.01 8.36
C GLY A 35 14.16 12.28 8.45
N ILE A 36 13.11 12.40 7.64
CA ILE A 36 12.08 13.45 7.72
C ILE A 36 10.77 12.83 8.21
N VAL A 37 10.17 13.40 9.24
CA VAL A 37 8.89 12.92 9.77
C VAL A 37 7.80 13.11 8.72
N HIS A 38 6.98 12.08 8.53
CA HIS A 38 5.96 12.09 7.50
C HIS A 38 4.89 13.17 7.77
N HIS A 39 4.43 13.85 6.72
CA HIS A 39 3.60 15.06 6.86
C HIS A 39 2.32 14.86 7.69
N HIS A 40 1.65 13.72 7.53
CA HIS A 40 0.43 13.42 8.29
C HIS A 40 0.71 13.25 9.80
N LEU A 41 1.92 12.85 10.18
CA LEU A 41 2.36 12.76 11.59
C LEU A 41 2.80 14.11 12.12
N ALA A 42 3.52 14.89 11.30
CA ALA A 42 3.90 16.25 11.64
C ALA A 42 2.67 17.12 11.94
N ALA A 43 1.59 16.98 11.16
CA ALA A 43 0.33 17.68 11.38
C ALA A 43 -0.40 17.31 12.69
N LEU A 44 -0.01 16.24 13.38
CA LEU A 44 -0.56 15.90 14.70
C LEU A 44 0.06 16.73 15.83
N VAL A 45 1.27 17.28 15.61
CA VAL A 45 2.07 17.94 16.64
C VAL A 45 2.48 19.37 16.29
N ILE A 46 2.37 19.76 15.02
CA ILE A 46 2.56 21.12 14.55
C ILE A 46 1.20 21.66 14.11
N ASP A 47 0.66 22.58 14.90
CA ASP A 47 -0.62 23.22 14.60
C ASP A 47 -0.57 23.96 13.25
N GLY A 48 -1.52 23.63 12.38
CA GLY A 48 -1.66 24.27 11.08
C GLY A 48 -0.57 23.91 10.06
N TYR A 49 0.18 22.83 10.29
CA TYR A 49 1.26 22.38 9.41
C TYR A 49 0.80 22.21 7.95
N ASP A 50 1.48 22.91 7.04
CA ASP A 50 1.29 22.81 5.59
C ASP A 50 2.56 22.25 4.92
N TYR A 51 2.49 20.98 4.51
CA TYR A 51 3.59 20.28 3.85
C TYR A 51 4.16 20.98 2.61
N ASN A 52 3.38 21.80 1.91
CA ASN A 52 3.85 22.48 0.70
C ASN A 52 4.58 23.79 0.99
N ARG A 53 4.49 24.30 2.23
CA ARG A 53 4.96 25.65 2.60
C ARG A 53 5.93 25.63 3.77
N ASP A 54 5.73 24.71 4.71
CA ASP A 54 6.51 24.63 5.92
C ASP A 54 7.79 23.82 5.72
N LYS A 55 8.71 24.00 6.66
CA LYS A 55 9.98 23.30 6.67
C LYS A 55 9.79 21.82 7.00
N LEU A 56 10.71 20.99 6.50
CA LEU A 56 10.68 19.54 6.64
C LEU A 56 11.07 19.12 8.07
N PRO A 57 10.17 18.51 8.85
CA PRO A 57 10.45 18.13 10.24
C PRO A 57 11.51 17.03 10.34
N ARG A 58 12.62 17.33 10.98
CA ARG A 58 13.71 16.38 11.19
C ARG A 58 13.30 15.33 12.22
N CYS A 59 13.51 14.06 11.89
CA CYS A 59 13.32 12.96 12.83
C CYS A 59 14.49 12.85 13.82
N HIS A 60 14.20 12.98 15.11
CA HIS A 60 15.17 12.80 16.20
C HIS A 60 14.92 11.51 17.01
N ASN A 61 14.16 10.55 16.47
CA ASN A 61 13.88 9.28 17.15
C ASN A 61 15.18 8.54 17.50
N PRO A 62 15.43 8.18 18.77
CA PRO A 62 16.58 7.38 19.15
C PRO A 62 16.63 6.06 18.37
N GLY A 63 17.78 5.76 17.75
CA GLY A 63 17.96 4.57 16.91
C GLY A 63 17.62 4.78 15.44
N CYS A 64 17.05 5.93 15.05
CA CYS A 64 16.96 6.33 13.65
C CYS A 64 18.30 6.90 13.18
N THR A 65 19.03 6.16 12.33
CA THR A 65 20.27 6.65 11.71
C THR A 65 20.03 7.45 10.43
N ALA A 66 18.78 7.49 9.96
CA ALA A 66 18.41 8.24 8.77
C ALA A 66 18.46 9.76 8.99
N GLY A 67 18.73 10.49 7.91
CA GLY A 67 18.63 11.94 7.86
C GLY A 67 19.85 12.72 8.36
N GLY A 68 20.96 12.09 8.72
CA GLY A 68 22.17 12.82 9.13
C GLY A 68 22.73 13.77 8.05
N HIS A 69 22.37 13.56 6.79
CA HIS A 69 22.74 14.45 5.68
C HIS A 69 21.94 15.77 5.66
N PHE A 70 20.82 15.87 6.38
CA PHE A 70 20.03 17.09 6.48
C PHE A 70 20.68 18.15 7.38
N ASP A 71 21.65 17.75 8.21
CA ASP A 71 22.32 18.62 9.17
C ASP A 71 23.44 19.47 8.52
N GLY A 72 23.64 19.36 7.20
CA GLY A 72 24.55 20.20 6.44
C GLY A 72 24.01 21.61 6.20
N GLU A 73 24.91 22.60 6.12
CA GLU A 73 24.57 24.03 5.98
C GLU A 73 23.63 24.35 4.81
N VAL A 74 23.70 23.56 3.73
CA VAL A 74 22.87 23.76 2.52
C VAL A 74 21.40 23.43 2.77
N LEU A 75 21.11 22.42 3.59
CA LEU A 75 19.76 21.92 3.82
C LEU A 75 19.14 22.46 5.10
N ALA A 76 19.96 22.92 6.06
CA ALA A 76 19.51 23.50 7.32
C ALA A 76 18.41 24.58 7.20
N PRO A 77 18.40 25.47 6.18
CA PRO A 77 17.32 26.44 6.03
C PRO A 77 15.94 25.81 5.78
N SER A 78 15.90 24.62 5.17
CA SER A 78 14.68 23.91 4.75
C SER A 78 14.19 22.89 5.79
N VAL A 79 14.94 22.70 6.88
CA VAL A 79 14.69 21.67 7.90
C VAL A 79 14.14 22.31 9.17
N ASP A 80 13.16 21.65 9.77
CA ASP A 80 12.57 22.01 11.06
C ASP A 80 13.10 21.09 12.15
N TYR A 81 13.81 21.68 13.12
CA TYR A 81 14.45 20.97 14.24
C TYR A 81 13.64 21.02 15.53
N ARG A 82 12.38 21.47 15.49
CA ARG A 82 11.56 21.62 16.70
C ARG A 82 11.06 20.30 17.28
N LEU A 83 11.05 19.21 16.50
CA LEU A 83 10.61 17.91 16.99
C LEU A 83 11.68 17.29 17.88
N THR A 84 11.33 17.03 19.14
CA THR A 84 12.22 16.36 20.08
C THR A 84 12.26 14.86 19.84
N ALA A 85 13.24 14.19 20.46
CA ALA A 85 13.33 12.73 20.46
C ALA A 85 12.06 12.06 21.01
N GLU A 86 11.51 12.60 22.10
CA GLU A 86 10.27 12.11 22.74
C GLU A 86 9.08 12.19 21.80
N VAL A 87 8.88 13.34 21.14
CA VAL A 87 7.83 13.51 20.13
C VAL A 87 8.00 12.50 18.99
N CYS A 88 9.22 12.29 18.51
CA CYS A 88 9.47 11.34 17.43
C CYS A 88 9.19 9.89 17.85
N GLN A 89 9.40 9.52 19.12
CA GLN A 89 9.07 8.20 19.66
C GLN A 89 7.56 7.99 19.72
N GLU A 90 6.80 9.01 20.15
CA GLU A 90 5.34 8.95 20.16
C GLU A 90 4.78 8.78 18.74
N LEU A 91 5.25 9.59 17.79
CA LEU A 91 4.85 9.49 16.39
C LEU A 91 5.23 8.13 15.78
N ASP A 92 6.37 7.56 16.17
CA ASP A 92 6.81 6.24 15.73
C ASP A 92 5.87 5.14 16.24
N ALA A 93 5.47 5.21 17.52
CA ALA A 93 4.51 4.28 18.10
C ALA A 93 3.12 4.37 17.44
N ILE A 94 2.67 5.60 17.15
CA ILE A 94 1.43 5.86 16.41
C ILE A 94 1.49 5.20 15.03
N GLU A 95 2.55 5.46 14.26
CA GLU A 95 2.63 4.97 12.89
C GLU A 95 2.85 3.45 12.81
N ARG A 96 3.57 2.85 13.77
CA ARG A 96 3.60 1.39 13.93
C ARG A 96 2.22 0.79 14.17
N LYS A 97 1.36 1.48 14.92
CA LYS A 97 -0.02 1.04 15.14
C LYS A 97 -0.84 1.20 13.85
N ASN A 98 -0.79 2.37 13.22
CA ASN A 98 -1.49 2.63 11.95
C ASN A 98 -1.15 1.57 10.89
N TRP A 99 0.14 1.25 10.76
CA TRP A 99 0.58 0.25 9.80
C TRP A 99 0.10 -1.16 10.14
N ARG A 100 0.13 -1.55 11.42
CA ARG A 100 -0.45 -2.84 11.86
C ARG A 100 -1.93 -2.92 11.54
N ASP A 101 -2.69 -1.86 11.82
CA ASP A 101 -4.13 -1.81 11.57
C ASP A 101 -4.43 -1.88 10.06
N TYR A 102 -3.67 -1.15 9.23
CA TYR A 102 -3.74 -1.23 7.77
C TYR A 102 -3.50 -2.64 7.24
N VAL A 103 -2.45 -3.31 7.71
CA VAL A 103 -2.15 -4.70 7.30
C VAL A 103 -3.29 -5.65 7.69
N GLN A 104 -3.86 -5.51 8.89
CA GLN A 104 -4.99 -6.35 9.31
C GLN A 104 -6.24 -6.10 8.46
N GLN A 105 -6.57 -4.85 8.18
CA GLN A 105 -7.70 -4.52 7.30
C GLN A 105 -7.50 -5.05 5.88
N ARG A 106 -6.27 -4.98 5.35
CA ARG A 106 -5.91 -5.55 4.05
C ARG A 106 -6.04 -7.08 4.01
N ARG A 107 -5.68 -7.78 5.10
CA ARG A 107 -5.90 -9.23 5.23
C ARG A 107 -7.37 -9.58 5.13
N LEU A 108 -8.20 -8.93 5.94
CA LEU A 108 -9.64 -9.14 5.95
C LEU A 108 -10.27 -8.86 4.58
N ALA A 109 -9.85 -7.79 3.89
CA ALA A 109 -10.35 -7.47 2.56
C ALA A 109 -10.01 -8.55 1.51
N ILE A 110 -8.80 -9.12 1.57
CA ILE A 110 -8.39 -10.22 0.67
C ILE A 110 -9.17 -11.50 1.00
N GLU A 111 -9.36 -11.82 2.29
CA GLU A 111 -10.16 -12.98 2.71
C GLU A 111 -11.62 -12.88 2.22
N ILE A 112 -12.24 -11.69 2.34
CA ILE A 112 -13.59 -11.44 1.84
C ILE A 112 -13.65 -11.60 0.31
N ASP A 113 -12.71 -11.01 -0.42
CA ASP A 113 -12.67 -11.11 -1.89
C ASP A 113 -12.52 -12.57 -2.34
N LEU A 114 -11.60 -13.33 -1.72
CA LEU A 114 -11.43 -14.76 -1.96
C LEU A 114 -12.69 -15.57 -1.63
N SER A 115 -13.39 -15.28 -0.52
CA SER A 115 -14.64 -15.96 -0.16
C SER A 115 -15.78 -15.66 -1.15
N THR A 116 -15.80 -14.46 -1.71
CA THR A 116 -16.77 -14.04 -2.72
C THR A 116 -16.48 -14.69 -4.07
N ILE A 117 -15.19 -14.85 -4.43
CA ILE A 117 -14.74 -15.60 -5.60
C ILE A 117 -15.00 -17.12 -5.41
N GLY A 118 -14.99 -17.63 -4.18
CA GLY A 118 -15.30 -19.03 -3.86
C GLY A 118 -16.78 -19.40 -3.97
N ASN A 119 -17.69 -18.41 -3.93
CA ASN A 119 -19.10 -18.59 -4.29
C ASN A 119 -19.28 -18.56 -5.82
N GLN A 120 -18.70 -19.53 -6.50
CA GLN A 120 -18.88 -19.73 -7.95
C GLN A 120 -20.12 -20.58 -8.23
N ARG A 121 -21.12 -19.90 -8.83
CA ARG A 121 -22.38 -20.37 -9.44
C ARG A 121 -23.33 -21.18 -8.53
N THR A 122 -24.53 -20.64 -8.36
CA THR A 122 -25.68 -21.49 -7.97
C THR A 122 -25.87 -22.60 -9.01
N SER A 123 -26.42 -23.76 -8.63
CA SER A 123 -26.60 -24.89 -9.57
C SER A 123 -27.35 -24.47 -10.85
N THR A 124 -28.23 -23.47 -10.73
CA THR A 124 -28.93 -22.78 -11.81
C THR A 124 -27.99 -22.11 -12.83
N GLU A 125 -27.01 -21.35 -12.35
CA GLU A 125 -26.06 -20.65 -13.23
C GLU A 125 -25.07 -21.61 -13.90
N GLU A 126 -24.73 -22.73 -13.25
CA GLU A 126 -23.96 -23.80 -13.90
C GLU A 126 -24.76 -24.51 -14.99
N MET A 127 -26.04 -24.82 -14.72
CA MET A 127 -26.93 -25.44 -15.72
C MET A 127 -27.11 -24.54 -16.94
N GLU A 128 -27.36 -23.24 -16.74
CA GLU A 128 -27.49 -22.30 -17.86
C GLU A 128 -26.20 -22.19 -18.68
N ALA A 129 -25.04 -22.15 -18.01
CA ALA A 129 -23.76 -22.07 -18.71
C ALA A 129 -23.48 -23.33 -19.53
N ARG A 130 -23.79 -24.52 -18.99
CA ARG A 130 -23.67 -25.80 -19.72
C ARG A 130 -24.63 -25.86 -20.92
N GLN A 131 -25.86 -25.39 -20.75
CA GLN A 131 -26.86 -25.38 -21.81
C GLN A 131 -26.47 -24.43 -22.94
N LYS A 132 -25.98 -23.23 -22.62
CA LYS A 132 -25.44 -22.27 -23.60
C LYS A 132 -24.24 -22.85 -24.35
N HIS A 133 -23.35 -23.57 -23.66
CA HIS A 133 -22.19 -24.22 -24.28
C HIS A 133 -22.58 -25.35 -25.24
N GLN A 134 -23.55 -26.19 -24.87
CA GLN A 134 -24.09 -27.24 -25.75
C GLN A 134 -24.78 -26.67 -27.00
N ILE A 135 -25.51 -25.56 -26.87
CA ILE A 135 -26.15 -24.89 -28.02
C ILE A 135 -25.09 -24.36 -29.00
N VAL A 136 -23.98 -23.80 -28.50
CA VAL A 136 -22.88 -23.32 -29.35
C VAL A 136 -22.19 -24.47 -30.07
N LEU A 137 -21.89 -25.57 -29.37
CA LEU A 137 -21.29 -26.77 -29.97
C LEU A 137 -22.21 -27.42 -31.00
N GLY A 138 -23.52 -27.48 -30.73
CA GLY A 138 -24.52 -27.99 -31.67
C GLY A 138 -24.63 -27.14 -32.94
N LYS A 139 -24.52 -25.81 -32.83
CA LYS A 139 -24.52 -24.91 -33.99
C LYS A 139 -23.26 -25.05 -34.85
N LEU A 140 -22.10 -25.28 -34.24
CA LEU A 140 -20.83 -25.51 -34.95
C LEU A 140 -20.83 -26.85 -35.70
N ASN A 141 -21.44 -27.89 -35.10
CA ASN A 141 -21.53 -29.22 -35.72
C ASN A 141 -22.68 -29.35 -36.76
N GLY A 142 -23.58 -28.37 -36.84
CA GLY A 142 -24.66 -28.30 -37.83
C GLY A 142 -24.34 -27.44 -39.07
N LEU A 143 -23.11 -26.90 -39.15
CA LEU A 143 -22.58 -26.13 -40.29
C LEU A 143 -21.54 -27.00 -41.04
N CYS A 144 -22.00 -28.15 -41.54
CA CYS A 144 -21.29 -28.98 -42.53
C CYS A 144 -22.24 -29.27 -43.70
#